data_AF-A0A1J5DBE9-F1
#
_entry.id   AF-A0A1J5DBE9-F1
#
_cell.length_a   1.000
_cell.length_b   1.000
_cell.length_c   1.000
_cell.angle_alpha   90.00
_cell.angle_beta   90.00
_cell.angle_gamma   90.00
#
_symmetry.space_group_name_H-M   'P 1'
#
loop_
_entity.id
_entity.type
_entity.pdbx_description
1 polymer ?
#
loop_
_entity_poly.entity_id
_entity_poly.type
_entity_poly.pdbx_seq_one_letter_code
_entity_poly.pdbx_strand_id
1 'polypeptide(L)' 'MNIAKEEAIKLIDKLPDQATWDDIMYEFYVRKKLEVALEAVQEGRVVPHEEVKKKFSLL' A
#
# COMPACT_ATOMS: atom_id res chain seq x y z
N MET A 1 -3.63 5.93 17.40
CA MET A 1 -2.61 5.00 16.86
C MET A 1 -3.09 3.60 17.21
N ASN A 2 -3.75 2.89 16.29
CA ASN A 2 -3.99 1.47 16.54
C ASN A 2 -2.66 0.76 16.42
N ILE A 3 -2.44 -0.23 17.27
CA ILE A 3 -1.22 -1.02 17.23
C ILE A 3 -1.26 -1.83 15.92
N ALA A 4 -0.12 -2.01 15.23
CA ALA A 4 -0.05 -2.71 13.93
C ALA A 4 -0.81 -4.05 13.94
N LYS A 5 -0.82 -4.74 15.08
CA LYS A 5 -1.58 -5.97 15.33
C LYS A 5 -3.10 -5.80 15.17
N GLU A 6 -3.68 -4.74 15.72
CA GLU A 6 -5.14 -4.49 15.66
C GLU A 6 -5.58 -4.16 14.24
N GLU A 7 -4.78 -3.41 13.49
CA GLU A 7 -5.04 -3.11 12.10
C GLU A 7 -4.92 -4.37 11.22
N ALA A 8 -3.96 -5.25 11.51
CA ALA A 8 -3.82 -6.52 10.83
C ALA A 8 -5.06 -7.41 11.05
N ILE A 9 -5.58 -7.50 12.28
CA ILE A 9 -6.80 -8.26 12.60
C ILE A 9 -7.99 -7.71 11.79
N LYS A 10 -8.22 -6.39 11.81
CA LYS A 10 -9.32 -5.76 11.05
C LYS A 10 -9.22 -5.98 9.55
N LEU A 11 -8.01 -6.10 9.03
CA LEU A 11 -7.77 -6.33 7.61
C LEU A 11 -8.09 -7.78 7.26
N ILE A 12 -7.69 -8.74 8.12
CA ILE A 12 -8.05 -10.16 7.98
C ILE A 12 -9.58 -10.34 8.09
N ASP A 13 -10.24 -9.68 9.04
CA ASP A 13 -11.70 -9.79 9.25
C ASP A 13 -12.54 -9.33 8.04
N LYS A 14 -11.95 -8.58 7.11
CA LYS A 14 -12.61 -8.10 5.89
C LYS A 14 -12.39 -9.01 4.69
N LEU A 15 -11.48 -9.98 4.79
CA LEU A 15 -11.22 -10.91 3.72
C LEU A 15 -12.35 -11.94 3.58
N PRO A 16 -12.62 -12.45 2.37
CA PRO A 16 -13.54 -13.57 2.20
C PRO A 16 -13.07 -14.81 2.95
N ASP A 17 -13.99 -15.67 3.37
CA ASP A 17 -13.66 -16.93 4.08
C ASP A 17 -12.74 -17.86 3.26
N GLN A 18 -12.81 -17.76 1.92
CA GLN A 18 -11.96 -18.50 1.00
C GLN A 18 -10.59 -17.85 0.71
N ALA A 19 -10.25 -16.74 1.38
CA ALA A 19 -8.99 -16.06 1.17
C ALA A 19 -7.81 -16.99 1.46
N THR A 20 -6.82 -16.93 0.58
CA THR A 20 -5.59 -17.70 0.67
C THR A 20 -4.53 -16.94 1.47
N TRP A 21 -3.43 -17.62 1.79
CA TRP A 21 -2.27 -16.95 2.38
C TRP A 21 -1.69 -15.86 1.47
N ASP A 22 -1.77 -16.04 0.15
CA ASP A 22 -1.29 -15.03 -0.81
C ASP A 22 -2.16 -13.77 -0.76
N ASP A 23 -3.48 -13.91 -0.60
CA ASP A 23 -4.40 -12.78 -0.45
C ASP A 23 -4.12 -11.99 0.84
N ILE A 24 -3.94 -12.70 1.97
CA ILE A 24 -3.60 -12.07 3.27
C ILE A 24 -2.28 -11.31 3.16
N MET A 25 -1.26 -11.92 2.57
CA MET A 25 0.06 -11.32 2.39
C MET A 25 0.01 -10.11 1.44
N TYR A 26 -0.77 -10.20 0.37
CA TYR A 26 -0.99 -9.10 -0.56
C TYR A 26 -1.59 -7.88 0.14
N GLU A 27 -2.65 -8.07 0.93
CA GLU A 27 -3.29 -6.97 1.65
C GLU A 27 -2.34 -6.30 2.66
N PHE A 28 -1.54 -7.09 3.39
CA PHE A 28 -0.52 -6.54 4.28
C PHE A 28 0.55 -5.75 3.53
N TYR A 29 1.00 -6.25 2.38
CA TYR A 29 1.95 -5.54 1.54
C TYR A 29 1.39 -4.21 1.05
N VAL A 30 0.15 -4.20 0.55
CA VAL A 30 -0.54 -2.99 0.09
C VAL A 30 -0.69 -1.98 1.25
N ARG A 31 -1.14 -2.43 2.43
CA ARG A 31 -1.29 -1.59 3.61
C ARG A 31 0.02 -0.90 3.97
N LYS A 32 1.11 -1.65 4.07
CA LYS A 32 2.45 -1.12 4.35
C LYS A 32 2.91 -0.13 3.27
N LYS A 33 2.67 -0.46 2.00
CA LYS A 33 3.05 0.42 0.87
C LYS A 33 2.30 1.75 0.91
N LEU A 34 1.03 1.75 1.30
CA LEU A 34 0.23 2.95 1.47
C LEU A 34 0.72 3.82 2.63
N GLU A 35 1.11 3.23 3.76
CA GLU A 35 1.68 3.98 4.88
C GLU A 35 2.95 4.74 4.46
N VAL A 36 3.88 4.05 3.78
CA VAL A 36 5.09 4.68 3.23
C VAL A 36 4.76 5.75 2.18
N ALA A 37 3.77 5.49 1.32
CA ALA A 37 3.36 6.46 0.30
C ALA A 37 2.76 7.73 0.91
N LEU A 38 1.95 7.60 1.96
CA LEU A 38 1.35 8.74 2.65
C LEU A 38 2.42 9.60 3.33
N GLU A 39 3.41 8.99 3.98
CA GLU A 39 4.56 9.69 4.56
C GLU A 39 5.37 10.40 3.47
N ALA A 40 5.67 9.73 2.35
CA ALA A 40 6.37 10.34 1.23
C ALA A 40 5.61 11.55 0.64
N VAL A 41 4.28 11.49 0.57
CA VAL A 41 3.45 12.62 0.14
C VAL A 41 3.55 13.80 1.11
N GLN A 42 3.48 13.54 2.42
CA GLN A 42 3.59 14.57 3.45
C GLN A 42 4.97 15.25 3.43
N GLU A 43 6.03 14.50 3.14
CA GLU A 43 7.39 15.01 3.02
C GLU A 43 7.72 15.61 1.64
N GLY A 44 6.77 15.61 0.70
CA GLY A 44 6.99 16.10 -0.66
C GLY A 44 7.91 15.21 -1.52
N ARG A 45 8.19 13.98 -1.09
CA ARG A 45 8.93 12.95 -1.84
C ARG A 45 8.06 12.30 -2.93
N VAL A 46 7.53 13.13 -3.84
CA VAL A 46 6.67 12.72 -4.95
C VAL A 46 7.28 13.11 -6.29
N VAL A 47 6.91 12.39 -7.35
CA VAL A 47 7.31 12.71 -8.72
C VAL A 47 6.07 13.21 -9.49
N PRO A 48 6.11 14.38 -10.13
CA PRO A 48 5.01 14.87 -10.94
C PRO A 48 4.63 13.91 -12.07
N HIS A 49 3.34 13.81 -12.37
CA HIS A 49 2.82 12.90 -13.39
C HIS A 49 3.48 13.09 -14.77
N GLU A 50 3.73 14.34 -15.16
CA GLU A 50 4.38 14.66 -16.44
C GLU A 50 5.84 14.17 -16.51
N GLU A 51 6.55 14.15 -15.37
CA GLU A 51 7.90 13.59 -15.32
C GLU A 51 7.89 12.06 -15.41
N VAL A 52 6.90 11.41 -14.80
CA VAL A 52 6.69 9.96 -14.92
C VAL A 52 6.40 9.60 -16.37
N LYS A 53 5.46 10.28 -17.03
CA LYS A 53 5.15 10.06 -18.45
C LYS A 53 6.38 10.10 -19.34
N LYS A 54 7.22 11.13 -19.18
CA LYS A 54 8.47 11.27 -19.94
C LYS A 54 9.45 10.11 -19.73
N LYS A 55 9.55 9.60 -18.49
CA LYS A 55 10.44 8.46 -18.18
C LYS A 55 9.98 7.16 -18.85
N PHE A 56 8.66 6.92 -18.91
CA PHE A 56 8.09 5.69 -19.45
C PHE A 56 7.75 5.76 -20.95
N SER A 57 7.69 6.94 -21.56
CA SER A 57 7.55 7.11 -23.02
C SER A 57 8.85 6.89 -23.79
N LEU A 58 9.97 6.66 -23.09
CA LEU A 58 11.29 6.35 -23.66
C LEU A 58 11.59 4.83 -23.63
N LEU A 59 10.60 4.02 -23.25
CA LEU A 59 10.58 2.56 -23.35
C LEU A 59 9.74 2.15 -24.56
#